data_AF-A0A429BSW8-F1
#
_entry.id   AF-A0A429BSW8-F1
#
_cell.length_a   1.000
_cell.length_b   1.000
_cell.length_c   1.000
_cell.angle_alpha   90.00
_cell.angle_beta   90.00
_cell.angle_gamma   90.00
#
_symmetry.space_group_name_H-M   'P 1'
#
loop_
_entity.id
_entity.type
_entity.pdbx_description
1 polymer ?
#
loop_
_entity_poly.entity_id
_entity_poly.type
_entity_poly.pdbx_seq_one_letter_code
_entity_poly.pdbx_strand_id
1 'polypeptide(L)'
;MAPTFGPWSSNANSVVSTWVPNGDTPLGYRIWVNPFDLRVTIDVDLAVFTADPSVGGWGGRYTWTNLPSDRQMTFIVACVYPGGVIAANSFQARTLPSATAPVEPPPPPAGHFRAVGSIGGTVELTWDRVNAATVRELFVVRLGPEVRLFSSPGASDPGRFTDHVGGPGDYTYMLRTIAPHGAFTDVRATATVVPAPAPMPHLPGWSERRGIGMSHGVPIPAMTAVSWGPNRIDAAWSSFSDFKKIARAAWTGAAFESQPGPAGPGDGSGDSPAIGSMALSSLGPGHLDFLYAHPGTGPWHRWWNGQSWTAPENLGWGSINGLCAVGWPASDQLHVFYTTASGGSRLLHHRWSGGVWSGEEDWGGTVQGRPTAASWGEGRLDVFYRSPANHLMHQWLDSGVRGAEEDLGDSLTCDPAAVADRFGSLHVFYNSGGRLVDRRWNTSGHGWDRPAEPLDHTATGPLDEKRAPAVASWGPGRVDVFFVRFDQGAVPYVYHMSYH
;
A
#
# COMPACT_ATOMS: atom_id res chain seq x y z
N MET A 1 -26.83 33.06 -8.83
CA MET A 1 -27.97 32.64 -7.98
C MET A 1 -28.35 31.20 -8.38
N ALA A 2 -28.99 30.41 -7.53
CA ALA A 2 -29.38 29.04 -7.91
C ALA A 2 -30.36 29.04 -9.09
N PRO A 3 -30.34 28.06 -10.02
CA PRO A 3 -31.26 27.99 -11.16
C PRO A 3 -32.72 27.81 -10.70
N THR A 4 -33.69 28.28 -11.49
CA THR A 4 -35.12 28.09 -11.22
C THR A 4 -35.68 26.95 -12.05
N PHE A 5 -36.51 26.11 -11.46
CA PHE A 5 -37.30 25.11 -12.19
C PHE A 5 -38.69 25.63 -12.53
N GLY A 6 -39.16 25.31 -13.73
CA GLY A 6 -40.57 25.43 -14.08
C GLY A 6 -41.39 24.21 -13.63
N PRO A 7 -42.66 24.12 -14.04
CA PRO A 7 -43.50 22.96 -13.80
C PRO A 7 -42.89 21.69 -14.39
N TRP A 8 -43.10 20.56 -13.72
CA TRP A 8 -42.65 19.25 -14.18
C TRP A 8 -43.83 18.31 -14.45
N SER A 9 -43.59 17.30 -15.28
CA SER A 9 -44.52 16.21 -15.58
C SER A 9 -43.76 14.87 -15.61
N SER A 10 -44.40 13.78 -15.23
CA SER A 10 -43.79 12.46 -15.14
C SER A 10 -44.64 11.37 -15.76
N ASN A 11 -44.00 10.40 -16.40
CA ASN A 11 -44.58 9.13 -16.86
C ASN A 11 -43.92 7.96 -16.12
N ALA A 12 -44.16 6.73 -16.56
CA ALA A 12 -43.64 5.52 -15.90
C ALA A 12 -42.11 5.41 -15.94
N ASN A 13 -41.44 6.04 -16.91
CA ASN A 13 -39.99 5.91 -17.11
C ASN A 13 -39.29 7.23 -17.42
N SER A 14 -39.98 8.36 -17.25
CA SER A 14 -39.42 9.67 -17.57
C SER A 14 -40.01 10.79 -16.73
N VAL A 15 -39.21 11.81 -16.49
CA VAL A 15 -39.61 13.08 -15.89
C VAL A 15 -39.15 14.19 -16.82
N VAL A 16 -39.95 15.24 -16.95
CA VAL A 16 -39.68 16.38 -17.82
C VAL A 16 -39.90 17.66 -17.04
N SER A 17 -38.94 18.58 -17.10
CA SER A 17 -39.05 19.90 -16.49
C SER A 17 -38.33 20.94 -17.34
N THR A 18 -38.78 22.18 -17.27
CA THR A 18 -37.98 23.32 -17.73
C THR A 18 -37.11 23.86 -16.59
N TRP A 19 -36.00 24.48 -16.93
CA TRP A 19 -35.14 25.19 -15.98
C TRP A 19 -34.50 26.41 -16.64
N VAL A 20 -34.18 27.43 -15.84
CA VAL A 20 -33.53 28.67 -16.28
C VAL A 20 -32.45 29.06 -15.27
N PRO A 21 -31.22 29.39 -15.70
CA PRO A 21 -30.20 29.91 -14.79
C PRO A 21 -30.57 31.32 -14.30
N ASN A 22 -30.25 31.62 -13.03
CA ASN A 22 -30.52 32.94 -12.45
C ASN A 22 -29.22 33.75 -12.28
N GLY A 23 -29.26 35.01 -12.71
CA GLY A 23 -28.13 35.95 -12.62
C GLY A 23 -27.29 35.97 -13.90
N ASP A 24 -25.96 36.06 -13.75
CA ASP A 24 -25.01 36.10 -14.87
C ASP A 24 -25.09 34.86 -15.76
N THR A 25 -24.57 34.97 -16.97
CA THR A 25 -24.44 33.85 -17.90
C THR A 25 -23.53 32.77 -17.28
N PRO A 26 -24.02 31.54 -17.05
CA PRO A 26 -23.18 30.47 -16.52
C PRO A 26 -22.13 30.04 -17.55
N LEU A 27 -20.95 29.65 -17.08
CA LEU A 27 -19.87 29.04 -17.88
C LEU A 27 -20.19 27.59 -18.29
N GLY A 28 -21.08 26.93 -17.55
CA GLY A 28 -21.54 25.57 -17.81
C GLY A 28 -22.59 25.12 -16.80
N TYR A 29 -23.20 23.96 -17.06
CA TYR A 29 -24.15 23.36 -16.12
C TYR A 29 -24.03 21.82 -16.11
N ARG A 30 -24.54 21.21 -15.03
CA ARG A 30 -24.69 19.77 -14.89
C ARG A 30 -26.11 19.45 -14.45
N ILE A 31 -26.66 18.37 -15.01
CA ILE A 31 -27.99 17.86 -14.66
C ILE A 31 -27.82 16.41 -14.23
N TRP A 32 -28.43 16.03 -13.10
CA TRP A 32 -28.46 14.64 -12.65
C TRP A 32 -29.71 14.38 -11.82
N VAL A 33 -29.96 13.10 -11.52
CA VAL A 33 -31.04 12.64 -10.66
C VAL A 33 -30.44 11.88 -9.48
N ASN A 34 -30.90 12.22 -8.27
CA ASN A 34 -30.59 11.51 -7.05
C ASN A 34 -31.80 10.63 -6.66
N PRO A 35 -31.71 9.30 -6.78
CA PRO A 35 -32.79 8.40 -6.40
C PRO A 35 -32.92 8.20 -4.87
N PHE A 36 -32.07 8.86 -4.09
CA PHE A 36 -32.19 8.96 -2.64
C PHE A 36 -32.63 10.38 -2.30
N ASP A 37 -33.56 10.55 -1.37
CA ASP A 37 -33.98 11.85 -0.80
C ASP A 37 -32.86 12.57 -0.02
N LEU A 38 -31.63 12.59 -0.54
CA LEU A 38 -30.48 13.24 0.05
C LEU A 38 -30.34 14.64 -0.55
N ARG A 39 -30.39 15.66 0.31
CA ARG A 39 -29.90 17.01 -0.02
C ARG A 39 -28.37 16.92 -0.12
N VAL A 40 -27.82 16.97 -1.33
CA VAL A 40 -26.38 16.85 -1.56
C VAL A 40 -25.79 18.21 -1.94
N THR A 41 -24.77 18.65 -1.22
CA THR A 41 -23.80 19.65 -1.69
C THR A 41 -22.76 18.90 -2.51
N ILE A 42 -22.69 19.15 -3.81
CA ILE A 42 -21.76 18.44 -4.69
C ILE A 42 -20.53 19.33 -4.96
N ASP A 43 -19.38 18.93 -4.43
CA ASP A 43 -18.09 19.28 -5.01
C ASP A 43 -17.78 18.27 -6.12
N VAL A 44 -17.98 18.65 -7.39
CA VAL A 44 -17.34 17.93 -8.51
C VAL A 44 -16.43 18.92 -9.23
N ASP A 45 -15.19 18.50 -9.45
CA ASP A 45 -14.43 18.94 -10.61
C ASP A 45 -15.25 18.60 -11.86
N LEU A 46 -15.77 19.67 -12.48
CA LEU A 46 -16.77 19.59 -13.52
C LEU A 46 -16.07 19.59 -14.89
N ALA A 47 -16.22 18.48 -15.63
CA ALA A 47 -15.97 18.48 -17.06
C ALA A 47 -16.88 19.53 -17.71
N VAL A 48 -16.25 20.54 -18.30
CA VAL A 48 -16.89 21.65 -19.01
C VAL A 48 -17.60 21.09 -20.24
N PHE A 49 -18.93 21.16 -20.28
CA PHE A 49 -19.68 21.00 -21.53
C PHE A 49 -19.97 22.39 -22.10
N THR A 50 -19.39 22.69 -23.26
CA THR A 50 -19.72 23.87 -24.08
C THR A 50 -21.10 23.69 -24.71
N ALA A 51 -21.97 24.68 -24.54
CA ALA A 51 -23.30 24.68 -25.17
C ALA A 51 -23.21 24.74 -26.70
N ASP A 52 -24.15 24.06 -27.37
CA ASP A 52 -24.44 24.22 -28.80
C ASP A 52 -25.01 25.64 -29.02
N PRO A 53 -24.35 26.51 -29.82
CA PRO A 53 -24.78 27.88 -30.05
C PRO A 53 -26.06 28.01 -30.89
N SER A 54 -26.61 26.91 -31.43
CA SER A 54 -27.78 26.95 -32.32
C SER A 54 -29.13 27.06 -31.60
N VAL A 55 -29.16 26.98 -30.27
CA VAL A 55 -30.39 27.09 -29.46
C VAL A 55 -30.31 28.35 -28.60
N GLY A 56 -31.06 29.39 -28.96
CA GLY A 56 -31.01 30.69 -28.30
C GLY A 56 -31.42 30.66 -26.83
N GLY A 57 -30.52 31.08 -25.94
CA GLY A 57 -30.75 31.31 -24.51
C GLY A 57 -30.27 30.16 -23.60
N TRP A 58 -29.64 30.48 -22.46
CA TRP A 58 -29.28 29.49 -21.45
C TRP A 58 -30.53 29.05 -20.67
N GLY A 59 -30.64 27.74 -20.38
CA GLY A 59 -31.85 27.12 -19.83
C GLY A 59 -32.68 26.43 -20.91
N GLY A 60 -33.53 25.47 -20.51
CA GLY A 60 -34.29 24.68 -21.49
C GLY A 60 -35.16 23.60 -20.87
N ARG A 61 -35.88 22.87 -21.74
CA ARG A 61 -36.67 21.69 -21.36
C ARG A 61 -35.75 20.47 -21.35
N TYR A 62 -35.65 19.79 -20.22
CA TYR A 62 -34.89 18.56 -20.10
C TYR A 62 -35.81 17.39 -19.79
N THR A 63 -35.56 16.25 -20.44
CA THR A 63 -36.29 15.00 -20.26
C THR A 63 -35.33 13.97 -19.69
N TRP A 64 -35.51 13.61 -18.43
CA TRP A 64 -34.86 12.45 -17.82
C TRP A 64 -35.61 11.21 -18.29
N THR A 65 -34.91 10.27 -18.93
CA THR A 65 -35.48 9.01 -19.46
C THR A 65 -34.84 7.80 -18.77
N ASN A 66 -35.37 6.60 -19.03
CA ASN A 66 -34.92 5.33 -18.42
C ASN A 66 -34.95 5.36 -16.88
N LEU A 67 -35.93 6.07 -16.31
CA LEU A 67 -36.14 6.11 -14.88
C LEU A 67 -36.91 4.87 -14.41
N PRO A 68 -36.66 4.38 -13.19
CA PRO A 68 -37.45 3.28 -12.63
C PRO A 68 -38.89 3.75 -12.38
N SER A 69 -39.87 2.87 -12.60
CA SER A 69 -41.29 3.17 -12.33
C SER A 69 -41.61 3.19 -10.84
N ASP A 70 -42.64 3.95 -10.46
CA ASP A 70 -43.13 4.09 -9.08
C ASP A 70 -42.05 4.45 -8.04
N ARG A 71 -41.13 5.36 -8.42
CA ARG A 71 -40.02 5.81 -7.57
C ARG A 71 -40.03 7.32 -7.42
N GLN A 72 -39.91 7.78 -6.18
CA GLN A 72 -39.63 9.19 -5.87
C GLN A 72 -38.13 9.44 -6.01
N MET A 73 -37.78 10.53 -6.68
CA MET A 73 -36.40 10.90 -6.98
C MET A 73 -36.25 12.43 -6.87
N THR A 74 -35.04 12.88 -6.57
CA THR A 74 -34.67 14.30 -6.52
C THR A 74 -33.89 14.67 -7.79
N PHE A 75 -34.37 15.62 -8.57
CA PHE A 75 -33.77 16.09 -9.82
C PHE A 75 -33.01 17.38 -9.55
N ILE A 76 -31.77 17.48 -10.02
CA ILE A 76 -30.86 18.56 -9.63
C ILE A 76 -30.21 19.16 -10.87
N VAL A 77 -30.11 20.49 -10.89
CA VAL A 77 -29.34 21.26 -11.87
C VAL A 77 -28.36 22.14 -11.11
N ALA A 78 -27.08 22.08 -11.47
CA ALA A 78 -26.05 22.99 -10.99
C ALA A 78 -25.48 23.81 -12.13
N CYS A 79 -25.32 25.11 -11.91
CA CYS A 79 -24.70 26.05 -12.84
C CYS A 79 -23.36 26.52 -12.25
N VAL A 80 -22.35 26.63 -13.11
CA VAL A 80 -21.04 27.20 -12.78
C VAL A 80 -20.99 28.61 -13.32
N TYR A 81 -20.65 29.58 -12.48
CA TYR A 81 -20.57 30.99 -12.84
C TYR A 81 -19.11 31.47 -12.91
N PRO A 82 -18.84 32.61 -13.58
CA PRO A 82 -17.54 33.26 -13.53
C PRO A 82 -17.02 33.40 -12.09
N GLY A 83 -15.74 33.10 -11.86
CA GLY A 83 -15.14 33.07 -10.52
C GLY A 83 -15.28 31.74 -9.77
N GLY A 84 -15.79 30.68 -10.40
CA GLY A 84 -15.83 29.32 -9.83
C GLY A 84 -17.00 29.08 -8.87
N VAL A 85 -17.93 30.04 -8.76
CA VAL A 85 -19.11 29.90 -7.90
C VAL A 85 -20.08 28.88 -8.51
N ILE A 86 -20.41 27.83 -7.76
CA ILE A 86 -21.40 26.83 -8.15
C ILE A 86 -22.72 27.15 -7.44
N ALA A 87 -23.82 27.24 -8.19
CA ALA A 87 -25.15 27.34 -7.61
C ALA A 87 -26.05 26.23 -8.15
N ALA A 88 -26.69 25.49 -7.25
CA ALA A 88 -27.55 24.36 -7.58
C ALA A 88 -28.95 24.53 -7.00
N ASN A 89 -29.94 23.98 -7.69
CA ASN A 89 -31.30 23.84 -7.19
C ASN A 89 -31.82 22.44 -7.50
N SER A 90 -32.88 22.02 -6.82
CA SER A 90 -33.48 20.71 -7.00
C SER A 90 -35.01 20.72 -6.88
N PHE A 91 -35.67 19.74 -7.51
CA PHE A 91 -37.08 19.43 -7.27
C PHE A 91 -37.27 17.91 -7.10
N GLN A 92 -38.32 17.50 -6.39
CA GLN A 92 -38.69 16.09 -6.27
C GLN A 92 -39.83 15.76 -7.23
N ALA A 93 -39.73 14.61 -7.90
CA ALA A 93 -40.82 14.05 -8.69
C ALA A 93 -40.87 12.52 -8.52
N ARG A 94 -42.05 11.95 -8.71
CA ARG A 94 -42.30 10.51 -8.65
C ARG A 94 -42.71 10.00 -10.02
N THR A 95 -42.04 8.97 -10.52
CA THR A 95 -42.46 8.28 -11.73
C THR A 95 -43.74 7.49 -11.49
N LEU A 96 -44.58 7.37 -12.51
CA LEU A 96 -45.84 6.61 -12.39
C LEU A 96 -45.57 5.10 -12.38
N PRO A 97 -46.50 4.26 -11.88
CA PRO A 97 -46.44 2.81 -12.08
C PRO A 97 -46.46 2.44 -13.57
N SER A 98 -45.69 1.43 -13.97
CA SER A 98 -45.71 0.92 -15.36
C SER A 98 -46.91 -0.02 -15.59
N ALA A 99 -47.66 0.18 -16.68
CA ALA A 99 -48.83 -0.65 -17.04
C ALA A 99 -48.46 -2.04 -17.60
N THR A 100 -47.23 -2.20 -18.07
CA THR A 100 -46.60 -3.49 -18.38
C THR A 100 -45.37 -3.58 -17.51
N ALA A 101 -45.19 -4.66 -16.74
CA ALA A 101 -43.91 -4.90 -16.08
C ALA A 101 -42.92 -5.33 -17.18
N PRO A 102 -41.94 -4.50 -17.61
CA PRO A 102 -40.78 -5.08 -18.25
C PRO A 102 -40.20 -6.08 -17.24
N VAL A 103 -39.92 -7.31 -17.69
CA VAL A 103 -39.05 -8.22 -16.93
C VAL A 103 -37.69 -7.53 -16.92
N GLU A 104 -37.47 -6.69 -15.92
CA GLU A 104 -36.25 -5.94 -15.78
C GLU A 104 -35.11 -6.96 -15.66
N PRO A 105 -34.07 -6.89 -16.51
CA PRO A 105 -32.92 -7.76 -16.34
C PRO A 105 -32.42 -7.62 -14.90
N PRO A 106 -32.03 -8.72 -14.25
CA PRO A 106 -31.54 -8.65 -12.88
C PRO A 106 -30.39 -7.63 -12.82
N PRO A 107 -30.35 -6.80 -11.76
CA PRO A 107 -29.34 -5.77 -11.64
C PRO A 107 -27.95 -6.43 -11.67
N PRO A 108 -26.96 -5.80 -12.30
CA PRO A 108 -25.66 -6.44 -12.56
C PRO A 108 -25.03 -6.89 -11.23
N PRO A 109 -24.43 -8.09 -11.17
CA PRO A 109 -23.76 -8.55 -9.96
C PRO A 109 -22.69 -7.54 -9.59
N ALA A 110 -22.75 -7.05 -8.36
CA ALA A 110 -21.71 -6.18 -7.85
C ALA A 110 -20.51 -7.05 -7.48
N GLY A 111 -19.33 -6.72 -8.03
CA GLY A 111 -18.07 -7.36 -7.64
C GLY A 111 -17.79 -7.19 -6.14
N HIS A 112 -16.72 -7.80 -5.63
CA HIS A 112 -16.35 -7.62 -4.23
C HIS A 112 -15.94 -6.16 -3.99
N PHE A 113 -16.73 -5.42 -3.20
CA PHE A 113 -16.40 -4.07 -2.75
C PHE A 113 -15.88 -4.12 -1.32
N ARG A 114 -14.72 -3.51 -1.09
CA ARG A 114 -14.06 -3.48 0.21
C ARG A 114 -13.65 -2.05 0.56
N ALA A 115 -13.82 -1.71 1.83
CA ALA A 115 -13.32 -0.49 2.45
C ALA A 115 -12.40 -0.88 3.60
N VAL A 116 -11.22 -0.26 3.67
CA VAL A 116 -10.24 -0.52 4.72
C VAL A 116 -9.74 0.81 5.26
N GLY A 117 -10.01 1.06 6.54
CA GLY A 117 -9.49 2.23 7.23
C GLY A 117 -8.00 2.05 7.52
N SER A 118 -7.23 3.11 7.30
CA SER A 118 -5.84 3.21 7.72
C SER A 118 -5.75 4.04 9.00
N ILE A 119 -4.68 3.82 9.74
CA ILE A 119 -4.32 4.68 10.87
C ILE A 119 -3.67 5.94 10.29
N GLY A 120 -4.20 7.12 10.62
CA GLY A 120 -3.75 8.40 10.05
C GLY A 120 -4.79 9.12 9.18
N GLY A 121 -6.03 8.63 9.13
CA GLY A 121 -7.14 9.37 8.52
C GLY A 121 -7.33 9.12 7.03
N THR A 122 -6.94 7.95 6.51
CA THR A 122 -7.30 7.56 5.14
C THR A 122 -8.15 6.30 5.12
N VAL A 123 -9.05 6.20 4.14
CA VAL A 123 -9.79 4.98 3.84
C VAL A 123 -9.47 4.58 2.41
N GLU A 124 -9.03 3.35 2.24
CA GLU A 124 -8.79 2.76 0.94
C GLU A 124 -9.99 1.92 0.51
N LEU A 125 -10.45 2.15 -0.71
CA LEU A 125 -11.59 1.50 -1.33
C LEU A 125 -11.12 0.71 -2.53
N THR A 126 -11.51 -0.57 -2.62
CA THR A 126 -11.17 -1.43 -3.75
C THR A 126 -12.39 -2.17 -4.26
N TRP A 127 -12.48 -2.35 -5.57
CA TRP A 127 -13.51 -3.17 -6.19
C TRP A 127 -12.96 -3.97 -7.37
N ASP A 128 -13.52 -5.16 -7.56
CA ASP A 128 -13.21 -6.01 -8.70
C ASP A 128 -13.72 -5.43 -10.02
N ARG A 129 -13.19 -5.97 -11.11
CA ARG A 129 -13.69 -5.68 -12.46
C ARG A 129 -15.17 -6.03 -12.54
N VAL A 130 -15.98 -5.06 -12.99
CA VAL A 130 -17.39 -5.26 -13.36
C VAL A 130 -17.53 -5.48 -14.86
N ASN A 131 -18.64 -6.10 -15.28
CA ASN A 131 -18.87 -6.39 -16.69
C ASN A 131 -19.36 -5.12 -17.43
N ALA A 132 -18.52 -4.56 -18.29
CA ALA A 132 -18.85 -3.38 -19.09
C ALA A 132 -20.04 -3.56 -20.07
N ALA A 133 -20.42 -4.80 -20.38
CA ALA A 133 -21.62 -5.08 -21.17
C ALA A 133 -22.92 -4.87 -20.37
N THR A 134 -22.86 -4.99 -19.04
CA THR A 134 -24.02 -4.88 -18.15
C THR A 134 -23.98 -3.65 -17.25
N VAL A 135 -22.85 -2.95 -17.19
CA VAL A 135 -22.64 -1.74 -16.39
C VAL A 135 -22.19 -0.61 -17.32
N ARG A 136 -22.97 0.48 -17.34
CA ARG A 136 -22.68 1.72 -18.08
C ARG A 136 -21.90 2.71 -17.20
N GLU A 137 -22.28 2.84 -15.93
CA GLU A 137 -21.70 3.81 -15.00
C GLU A 137 -21.45 3.17 -13.63
N LEU A 138 -20.42 3.64 -12.93
CA LEU A 138 -20.04 3.18 -11.59
C LEU A 138 -19.72 4.39 -10.71
N PHE A 139 -20.16 4.35 -9.45
CA PHE A 139 -19.92 5.41 -8.47
C PHE A 139 -19.49 4.84 -7.13
N VAL A 140 -18.62 5.57 -6.45
CA VAL A 140 -18.30 5.32 -5.04
C VAL A 140 -18.81 6.50 -4.23
N VAL A 141 -19.54 6.20 -3.15
CA VAL A 141 -20.16 7.21 -2.30
C VAL A 141 -19.76 6.98 -0.85
N ARG A 142 -19.25 8.01 -0.18
CA ARG A 142 -19.15 8.01 1.29
C ARG A 142 -20.51 8.38 1.88
N LEU A 143 -21.06 7.51 2.71
CA LEU A 143 -22.31 7.71 3.44
C LEU A 143 -22.02 8.37 4.79
N GLY A 144 -22.78 9.40 5.14
CA GLY A 144 -22.62 10.17 6.37
C GLY A 144 -23.42 11.49 6.34
N PRO A 145 -23.21 12.39 7.32
CA PRO A 145 -23.83 13.73 7.34
C PRO A 145 -23.49 14.55 6.09
N GLU A 146 -22.26 14.38 5.60
CA GLU A 146 -21.82 14.89 4.30
C GLU A 146 -21.61 13.70 3.35
N VAL A 147 -22.45 13.64 2.31
CA VAL A 147 -22.33 12.64 1.24
C VAL A 147 -21.29 13.13 0.24
N ARG A 148 -20.19 12.39 0.09
CA ARG A 148 -19.18 12.67 -0.95
C ARG A 148 -19.29 11.64 -2.06
N LEU A 149 -19.34 12.12 -3.30
CA LEU A 149 -19.37 11.31 -4.51
C LEU A 149 -17.99 11.30 -5.16
N PHE A 150 -17.47 10.12 -5.45
CA PHE A 150 -16.24 9.94 -6.20
C PHE A 150 -16.58 9.53 -7.65
N SER A 151 -15.77 10.01 -8.60
CA SER A 151 -16.05 9.99 -10.03
C SER A 151 -16.13 8.58 -10.63
N SER A 152 -16.55 8.51 -11.90
CA SER A 152 -16.85 7.27 -12.66
C SER A 152 -15.64 6.79 -13.48
N PRO A 153 -14.77 5.93 -12.96
CA PRO A 153 -13.89 5.14 -13.79
C PRO A 153 -14.74 4.19 -14.65
N GLY A 154 -14.35 3.98 -15.91
CA GLY A 154 -15.10 3.16 -16.86
C GLY A 154 -15.39 1.76 -16.32
N ALA A 155 -16.55 1.20 -16.72
CA ALA A 155 -17.09 -0.05 -16.20
C ALA A 155 -16.26 -1.32 -16.53
N SER A 156 -15.10 -1.19 -17.18
CA SER A 156 -14.27 -2.31 -17.65
C SER A 156 -13.08 -2.65 -16.75
N ASP A 157 -12.72 -1.79 -15.79
CA ASP A 157 -11.49 -1.96 -15.02
C ASP A 157 -11.75 -2.13 -13.51
N PRO A 158 -10.98 -3.00 -12.83
CA PRO A 158 -10.93 -3.00 -11.37
C PRO A 158 -10.39 -1.65 -10.91
N GLY A 159 -10.86 -1.16 -9.76
CA GLY A 159 -10.47 0.18 -9.32
C GLY A 159 -10.12 0.27 -7.85
N ARG A 160 -9.37 1.34 -7.56
CA ARG A 160 -8.83 1.68 -6.26
C ARG A 160 -9.02 3.18 -6.05
N PHE A 161 -9.51 3.56 -4.88
CA PHE A 161 -9.68 4.95 -4.49
C PHE A 161 -9.24 5.17 -3.06
N THR A 162 -8.61 6.31 -2.78
CA THR A 162 -8.21 6.71 -1.43
C THR A 162 -9.01 7.93 -1.02
N ASP A 163 -9.79 7.80 0.06
CA ASP A 163 -10.50 8.91 0.69
C ASP A 163 -9.73 9.40 1.92
N HIS A 164 -9.54 10.71 2.03
CA HIS A 164 -8.97 11.34 3.22
C HIS A 164 -10.11 11.77 4.14
N VAL A 165 -10.18 11.15 5.31
CA VAL A 165 -11.24 11.38 6.30
C VAL A 165 -10.76 12.27 7.44
N GLY A 166 -11.65 13.11 7.96
CA GLY A 166 -11.29 14.18 8.90
C GLY A 166 -10.94 13.74 10.33
N GLY A 167 -10.88 12.45 10.62
CA GLY A 167 -10.56 11.95 11.95
C GLY A 167 -10.80 10.44 12.12
N PRO A 168 -10.58 9.92 13.33
CA PRO A 168 -10.96 8.55 13.67
C PRO A 168 -12.48 8.40 13.70
N GLY A 169 -12.97 7.22 13.30
CA GLY A 169 -14.39 6.89 13.26
C GLY A 169 -14.71 5.78 12.29
N ASP A 170 -15.99 5.40 12.27
CA ASP A 170 -16.53 4.45 11.31
C ASP A 170 -17.06 5.19 10.08
N TYR A 171 -16.59 4.77 8.90
CA TYR A 171 -16.95 5.34 7.62
C TYR A 171 -17.58 4.26 6.76
N THR A 172 -18.82 4.49 6.34
CA THR A 172 -19.52 3.58 5.42
C THR A 172 -19.44 4.11 4.01
N TYR A 173 -19.09 3.24 3.08
CA TYR A 173 -19.05 3.53 1.66
C TYR A 173 -20.05 2.65 0.91
N MET A 174 -20.48 3.12 -0.24
CA MET A 174 -21.37 2.42 -1.15
C MET A 174 -20.79 2.47 -2.56
N LEU A 175 -20.59 1.30 -3.15
CA LEU A 175 -20.33 1.14 -4.57
C LEU A 175 -21.67 0.94 -5.27
N ARG A 176 -21.95 1.79 -6.27
CA ARG A 176 -23.11 1.67 -7.13
C ARG A 176 -22.70 1.32 -8.55
N THR A 177 -23.33 0.32 -9.14
CA THR A 177 -23.27 0.03 -10.58
C THR A 177 -24.60 0.41 -11.22
N ILE A 178 -24.57 0.98 -12.42
CA ILE A 178 -25.77 1.34 -13.19
C ILE A 178 -25.70 0.66 -14.56
N ALA A 179 -26.75 -0.07 -14.92
CA ALA A 179 -26.89 -0.72 -16.22
C ALA A 179 -27.24 0.29 -17.33
N PRO A 180 -26.99 -0.04 -18.62
CA PRO A 180 -27.38 0.82 -19.75
C PRO A 180 -28.87 1.23 -19.74
N HIS A 181 -29.74 0.37 -19.22
CA HIS A 181 -31.18 0.59 -19.08
C HIS A 181 -31.60 1.27 -17.76
N GLY A 182 -30.65 1.71 -16.93
CA GLY A 182 -30.91 2.52 -15.73
C GLY A 182 -31.10 1.76 -14.43
N ALA A 183 -31.18 0.42 -14.44
CA ALA A 183 -31.21 -0.38 -13.21
C ALA A 183 -29.87 -0.26 -12.46
N PHE A 184 -29.88 -0.37 -11.13
CA PHE A 184 -28.66 -0.22 -10.33
C PHE A 184 -28.53 -1.28 -9.23
N THR A 185 -27.29 -1.55 -8.83
CA THR A 185 -26.94 -2.38 -7.67
C THR A 185 -26.08 -1.58 -6.70
N ASP A 186 -26.37 -1.68 -5.40
CA ASP A 186 -25.57 -1.07 -4.34
C ASP A 186 -24.89 -2.14 -3.49
N VAL A 187 -23.58 -2.00 -3.25
CA VAL A 187 -22.84 -2.78 -2.24
C VAL A 187 -22.21 -1.84 -1.25
N ARG A 188 -22.36 -2.16 0.04
CA ARG A 188 -21.79 -1.37 1.13
C ARG A 188 -20.56 -2.04 1.71
N ALA A 189 -19.61 -1.21 2.11
CA ALA A 189 -18.47 -1.61 2.90
C ALA A 189 -18.22 -0.57 4.00
N THR A 190 -17.80 -1.02 5.17
CA THR A 190 -17.49 -0.14 6.30
C THR A 190 -16.00 -0.24 6.62
N ALA A 191 -15.40 0.91 6.91
CA ALA A 191 -14.02 1.05 7.33
C ALA A 191 -13.98 1.76 8.68
N THR A 192 -13.23 1.20 9.63
CA THR A 192 -12.94 1.85 10.90
C THR A 192 -11.56 2.50 10.81
N VAL A 193 -11.49 3.81 11.03
CA VAL A 193 -10.26 4.57 11.14
C VAL A 193 -9.96 4.78 12.61
N VAL A 194 -8.84 4.25 13.06
CA VAL A 194 -8.35 4.40 14.43
C VAL A 194 -7.34 5.56 14.51
N PRO A 195 -7.28 6.29 15.63
CA PRO A 195 -6.34 7.40 15.79
C PRO A 195 -4.89 6.90 15.69
N ALA A 196 -3.99 7.77 15.21
CA ALA A 196 -2.56 7.49 15.25
C ALA A 196 -2.11 7.32 16.70
N PRO A 197 -1.25 6.33 17.01
CA PRO A 197 -0.72 6.19 18.35
C PRO A 197 0.07 7.44 18.75
N ALA A 198 0.02 7.78 20.03
CA ALA A 198 0.78 8.91 20.57
C ALA A 198 2.28 8.69 20.32
N PRO A 199 3.05 9.75 20.00
CA PRO A 199 4.50 9.66 19.90
C PRO A 199 5.06 9.08 21.20
N MET A 200 5.89 8.05 21.11
CA MET A 200 6.60 7.54 22.27
C MET A 200 7.81 8.43 22.58
N PRO A 201 8.22 8.55 23.86
CA PRO A 201 9.39 9.31 24.23
C PRO A 201 10.64 8.87 23.46
N HIS A 202 11.50 9.84 23.15
CA HIS A 202 12.77 9.63 22.48
C HIS A 202 13.70 8.75 23.34
N LEU A 203 14.52 7.93 22.67
CA LEU A 203 15.65 7.28 23.32
C LEU A 203 16.89 8.17 23.16
N PRO A 204 17.87 8.08 24.07
CA PRO A 204 19.15 8.76 23.88
C PRO A 204 19.76 8.41 22.51
N GLY A 205 19.98 9.41 21.67
CA GLY A 205 20.53 9.25 20.31
C GLY A 205 19.53 8.82 19.22
N TRP A 206 18.25 8.60 19.56
CA TRP A 206 17.22 8.24 18.59
C TRP A 206 16.12 9.30 18.49
N SER A 207 15.56 9.42 17.29
CA SER A 207 14.37 10.21 17.03
C SER A 207 13.17 9.68 17.81
N GLU A 208 12.14 10.53 17.93
CA GLU A 208 10.82 10.08 18.34
C GLU A 208 10.34 8.93 17.44
N ARG A 209 9.64 7.97 18.03
CA ARG A 209 9.04 6.86 17.29
C ARG A 209 7.84 7.38 16.54
N ARG A 210 7.94 7.38 15.21
CA ARG A 210 6.88 7.85 14.34
C ARG A 210 6.10 6.67 13.79
N GLY A 211 4.80 6.81 13.87
CA GLY A 211 3.90 5.94 13.17
C GLY A 211 3.88 6.22 11.68
N ILE A 212 4.15 5.20 10.87
CA ILE A 212 4.19 5.37 9.41
C ILE A 212 3.00 4.74 8.69
N GLY A 213 1.90 4.46 9.44
CA GLY A 213 0.57 4.24 8.89
C GLY A 213 0.53 3.35 7.65
N MET A 214 0.90 2.07 7.78
CA MET A 214 0.79 1.14 6.67
C MET A 214 -0.58 0.47 6.69
N SER A 215 -1.26 0.49 5.54
CA SER A 215 -2.60 -0.09 5.38
C SER A 215 -2.60 -1.57 5.77
N HIS A 216 -3.66 -1.99 6.47
CA HIS A 216 -4.54 -3.09 6.08
C HIS A 216 -5.31 -3.71 7.24
N GLY A 217 -5.17 -3.26 8.50
CA GLY A 217 -5.88 -3.91 9.63
C GLY A 217 -5.61 -5.42 9.74
N VAL A 218 -4.53 -5.88 9.10
CA VAL A 218 -4.14 -7.28 8.93
C VAL A 218 -2.65 -7.36 9.24
N PRO A 219 -2.19 -8.41 9.93
CA PRO A 219 -0.77 -8.68 10.17
C PRO A 219 0.10 -8.54 8.91
N ILE A 220 1.04 -7.57 8.91
CA ILE A 220 2.20 -7.47 8.00
C ILE A 220 3.15 -8.65 8.27
N PRO A 221 3.26 -9.63 7.38
CA PRO A 221 4.00 -10.86 7.69
C PRO A 221 5.50 -10.76 7.37
N ALA A 222 5.92 -9.82 6.51
CA ALA A 222 7.34 -9.54 6.22
C ALA A 222 7.54 -8.09 5.75
N MET A 223 8.61 -7.46 6.21
CA MET A 223 9.04 -6.12 5.83
C MET A 223 10.53 -6.13 5.47
N THR A 224 10.93 -5.33 4.49
CA THR A 224 12.33 -5.08 4.13
C THR A 224 12.51 -3.60 3.87
N ALA A 225 13.68 -3.05 4.19
CA ALA A 225 14.01 -1.66 3.94
C ALA A 225 15.38 -1.56 3.27
N VAL A 226 15.56 -0.56 2.42
CA VAL A 226 16.81 -0.33 1.70
C VAL A 226 17.00 1.16 1.47
N SER A 227 18.25 1.61 1.47
CA SER A 227 18.62 2.90 0.89
C SER A 227 19.33 2.70 -0.44
N TRP A 228 19.09 3.63 -1.34
CA TRP A 228 19.78 3.71 -2.63
C TRP A 228 20.31 5.13 -2.90
N GLY A 229 20.35 5.97 -1.87
CA GLY A 229 20.86 7.33 -1.99
C GLY A 229 20.64 8.18 -0.74
N PRO A 230 21.32 9.33 -0.65
CA PRO A 230 21.14 10.25 0.47
C PRO A 230 19.68 10.65 0.65
N ASN A 231 19.20 10.60 1.89
CA ASN A 231 17.81 10.92 2.26
C ASN A 231 16.75 10.07 1.53
N ARG A 232 17.10 8.85 1.14
CA ARG A 232 16.20 7.96 0.40
C ARG A 232 16.16 6.58 1.06
N ILE A 233 15.01 6.22 1.62
CA ILE A 233 14.74 4.88 2.18
C ILE A 233 13.45 4.34 1.60
N ASP A 234 13.52 3.20 0.93
CA ASP A 234 12.36 2.40 0.54
C ASP A 234 12.10 1.32 1.56
N ALA A 235 10.85 1.25 2.02
CA ALA A 235 10.34 0.12 2.76
C ALA A 235 9.34 -0.64 1.86
N ALA A 236 9.41 -1.96 1.86
CA ALA A 236 8.45 -2.81 1.17
C ALA A 236 7.93 -3.93 2.08
N TRP A 237 6.66 -4.28 1.88
CA TRP A 237 5.96 -5.30 2.65
C TRP A 237 4.90 -5.99 1.80
N SER A 238 4.52 -7.21 2.16
CA SER A 238 3.47 -7.94 1.46
C SER A 238 2.09 -7.44 1.89
N SER A 239 1.20 -7.20 0.92
CA SER A 239 -0.20 -6.88 1.19
C SER A 239 -1.05 -8.15 1.25
N PHE A 240 -1.93 -8.23 2.25
CA PHE A 240 -2.87 -9.32 2.42
C PHE A 240 -4.18 -9.13 1.64
N SER A 241 -4.45 -7.94 1.07
CA SER A 241 -5.78 -7.68 0.49
C SER A 241 -6.02 -8.32 -0.87
N ASP A 242 -4.96 -8.66 -1.61
CA ASP A 242 -5.08 -9.35 -2.91
C ASP A 242 -4.04 -10.45 -3.14
N PHE A 243 -3.15 -10.71 -2.16
CA PHE A 243 -2.00 -11.63 -2.20
C PHE A 243 -1.00 -11.40 -3.37
N LYS A 244 -1.35 -10.56 -4.35
CA LYS A 244 -0.64 -10.35 -5.61
C LYS A 244 0.13 -9.05 -5.67
N LYS A 245 0.23 -8.29 -4.57
CA LYS A 245 0.94 -7.00 -4.56
C LYS A 245 1.86 -6.84 -3.36
N ILE A 246 3.07 -6.35 -3.67
CA ILE A 246 4.01 -5.83 -2.70
C ILE A 246 3.76 -4.34 -2.60
N ALA A 247 3.47 -3.86 -1.39
CA ALA A 247 3.39 -2.45 -1.11
C ALA A 247 4.80 -1.90 -0.90
N ARG A 248 5.02 -0.66 -1.32
CA ARG A 248 6.28 0.06 -1.17
C ARG A 248 5.97 1.49 -0.75
N ALA A 249 6.73 2.01 0.20
CA ALA A 249 6.69 3.42 0.55
C ALA A 249 8.09 4.01 0.57
N ALA A 250 8.17 5.28 0.21
CA ALA A 250 9.40 6.04 0.11
C ALA A 250 9.45 7.19 1.08
N TRP A 251 10.55 7.30 1.81
CA TRP A 251 10.88 8.52 2.54
C TRP A 251 11.13 9.68 1.57
N THR A 252 10.40 10.79 1.76
CA THR A 252 10.52 12.03 0.97
C THR A 252 11.27 13.15 1.69
N GLY A 253 11.81 12.89 2.88
CA GLY A 253 12.42 13.92 3.74
C GLY A 253 11.48 14.42 4.83
N ALA A 254 10.16 14.25 4.66
CA ALA A 254 9.15 14.65 5.63
C ALA A 254 8.25 13.49 6.08
N ALA A 255 7.86 12.61 5.16
CA ALA A 255 6.99 11.47 5.41
C ALA A 255 7.35 10.27 4.51
N PHE A 256 6.79 9.10 4.84
CA PHE A 256 6.75 7.97 3.92
C PHE A 256 5.53 8.10 3.00
N GLU A 257 5.76 8.07 1.70
CA GLU A 257 4.72 8.17 0.68
C GLU A 257 4.63 6.89 -0.13
N SER A 258 3.41 6.46 -0.46
CA SER A 258 3.17 5.27 -1.28
C SER A 258 3.88 5.40 -2.62
N GLN A 259 4.60 4.34 -3.01
CA GLN A 259 5.26 4.22 -4.30
C GLN A 259 4.63 3.09 -5.11
N PRO A 260 4.82 3.08 -6.44
CA PRO A 260 4.64 1.87 -7.22
C PRO A 260 5.54 0.77 -6.66
N GLY A 261 4.92 -0.18 -5.97
CA GLY A 261 5.59 -1.40 -5.54
C GLY A 261 6.05 -2.22 -6.75
N PRO A 262 7.00 -3.14 -6.58
CA PRO A 262 7.19 -4.17 -7.57
C PRO A 262 5.83 -4.85 -7.72
N ALA A 263 5.22 -4.75 -8.91
CA ALA A 263 3.98 -5.47 -9.15
C ALA A 263 4.25 -6.94 -8.75
N GLY A 264 3.33 -7.59 -8.03
CA GLY A 264 3.44 -9.04 -7.92
C GLY A 264 3.39 -9.63 -9.32
N PRO A 265 3.71 -10.92 -9.47
CA PRO A 265 3.94 -11.51 -10.78
C PRO A 265 2.78 -11.18 -11.73
N GLY A 266 3.07 -10.33 -12.71
CA GLY A 266 2.19 -9.99 -13.82
C GLY A 266 2.24 -11.06 -14.90
N ASP A 267 2.61 -12.29 -14.52
CA ASP A 267 2.78 -13.45 -15.37
C ASP A 267 1.46 -14.15 -15.69
N GLY A 268 0.35 -13.67 -15.12
CA GLY A 268 -0.97 -14.29 -15.27
C GLY A 268 -1.12 -15.63 -14.55
N SER A 269 -0.13 -16.07 -13.74
CA SER A 269 -0.19 -17.33 -12.99
C SER A 269 -1.20 -17.29 -11.85
N GLY A 270 -1.49 -16.09 -11.33
CA GLY A 270 -2.35 -15.91 -10.18
C GLY A 270 -1.70 -16.33 -8.85
N ASP A 271 -0.45 -16.78 -8.88
CA ASP A 271 0.31 -17.18 -7.70
C ASP A 271 1.01 -15.97 -7.06
N SER A 272 1.13 -16.04 -5.74
CA SER A 272 1.60 -14.94 -4.89
C SER A 272 3.03 -15.20 -4.45
N PRO A 273 3.89 -14.17 -4.29
CA PRO A 273 5.17 -14.36 -3.61
C PRO A 273 4.90 -15.05 -2.26
N ALA A 274 5.69 -16.06 -1.93
CA ALA A 274 5.57 -16.77 -0.67
C ALA A 274 5.73 -15.74 0.46
N ILE A 275 4.62 -15.50 1.14
CA ILE A 275 4.43 -14.49 2.17
C ILE A 275 5.48 -14.73 3.26
N GLY A 276 6.56 -13.95 3.28
CA GLY A 276 7.60 -14.13 4.30
C GLY A 276 9.01 -13.83 3.84
N SER A 277 9.37 -14.08 2.58
CA SER A 277 10.78 -14.14 2.15
C SER A 277 11.05 -13.23 0.97
N MET A 278 11.27 -11.94 1.29
CA MET A 278 11.56 -10.88 0.32
C MET A 278 12.80 -10.09 0.75
N ALA A 279 13.64 -9.69 -0.19
CA ALA A 279 14.73 -8.76 0.05
C ALA A 279 14.72 -7.64 -0.98
N LEU A 280 15.09 -6.45 -0.50
CA LEU A 280 15.47 -5.33 -1.34
C LEU A 280 16.95 -5.06 -1.16
N SER A 281 17.65 -4.87 -2.27
CA SER A 281 19.03 -4.41 -2.31
C SER A 281 19.15 -3.25 -3.29
N SER A 282 20.26 -2.52 -3.22
CA SER A 282 20.58 -1.47 -4.18
C SER A 282 22.03 -1.56 -4.63
N LEU A 283 22.22 -1.41 -5.94
CA LEU A 283 23.51 -1.21 -6.59
C LEU A 283 23.81 0.28 -6.83
N GLY A 284 22.99 1.19 -6.30
CA GLY A 284 23.21 2.62 -6.38
C GLY A 284 21.97 3.42 -6.77
N PRO A 285 22.14 4.73 -7.03
CA PRO A 285 21.03 5.63 -7.29
C PRO A 285 20.16 5.21 -8.48
N GLY A 286 18.85 5.08 -8.24
CA GLY A 286 17.88 4.70 -9.26
C GLY A 286 17.83 3.19 -9.53
N HIS A 287 18.58 2.37 -8.79
CA HIS A 287 18.60 0.92 -8.96
C HIS A 287 18.17 0.21 -7.68
N LEU A 288 17.17 -0.67 -7.80
CA LEU A 288 16.71 -1.53 -6.72
C LEU A 288 16.50 -2.94 -7.21
N ASP A 289 17.16 -3.90 -6.59
CA ASP A 289 16.94 -5.33 -6.82
C ASP A 289 15.90 -5.83 -5.84
N PHE A 290 14.86 -6.47 -6.35
CA PHE A 290 13.81 -7.09 -5.56
C PHE A 290 13.81 -8.59 -5.77
N LEU A 291 14.05 -9.32 -4.68
CA LEU A 291 14.09 -10.77 -4.66
C LEU A 291 13.00 -11.31 -3.76
N TYR A 292 12.35 -12.39 -4.17
CA TYR A 292 11.29 -13.01 -3.40
C TYR A 292 11.21 -14.51 -3.65
N ALA A 293 10.84 -15.26 -2.62
CA ALA A 293 10.52 -16.67 -2.78
C ALA A 293 9.17 -16.84 -3.50
N HIS A 294 9.11 -17.70 -4.51
CA HIS A 294 7.86 -18.11 -5.15
C HIS A 294 7.56 -19.58 -4.81
N PRO A 295 6.32 -19.91 -4.40
CA PRO A 295 5.95 -21.28 -4.06
C PRO A 295 6.29 -22.25 -5.20
N GLY A 296 7.00 -23.34 -4.87
CA GLY A 296 7.29 -24.44 -5.79
C GLY A 296 8.30 -24.18 -6.91
N THR A 297 8.70 -22.92 -7.16
CA THR A 297 9.52 -22.56 -8.34
C THR A 297 10.86 -21.92 -7.99
N GLY A 298 11.00 -21.37 -6.79
CA GLY A 298 12.27 -20.87 -6.26
C GLY A 298 12.36 -19.36 -6.12
N PRO A 299 13.55 -18.79 -5.93
CA PRO A 299 13.69 -17.34 -5.85
C PRO A 299 13.47 -16.72 -7.22
N TRP A 300 12.68 -15.66 -7.21
CA TRP A 300 12.48 -14.77 -8.34
C TRP A 300 13.13 -13.43 -8.07
N HIS A 301 13.52 -12.78 -9.16
CA HIS A 301 14.19 -11.51 -9.16
C HIS A 301 13.52 -10.56 -10.16
N ARG A 302 13.53 -9.28 -9.85
CA ARG A 302 13.30 -8.17 -10.79
C ARG A 302 13.93 -6.91 -10.22
N TRP A 303 14.23 -5.95 -11.07
CA TRP A 303 14.84 -4.71 -10.61
C TRP A 303 14.13 -3.47 -11.15
N TRP A 304 14.27 -2.37 -10.40
CA TRP A 304 13.90 -1.04 -10.81
C TRP A 304 15.08 -0.40 -11.56
N ASN A 305 14.85 0.08 -12.77
CA ASN A 305 15.88 0.66 -13.63
C ASN A 305 15.91 2.21 -13.60
N GLY A 306 15.22 2.83 -12.65
CA GLY A 306 15.06 4.28 -12.56
C GLY A 306 13.74 4.80 -13.14
N GLN A 307 13.09 4.02 -14.01
CA GLN A 307 11.85 4.42 -14.68
C GLN A 307 10.71 3.41 -14.50
N SER A 308 11.02 2.12 -14.52
CA SER A 308 10.06 1.04 -14.38
C SER A 308 10.70 -0.20 -13.77
N TRP A 309 9.85 -1.10 -13.27
CA TRP A 309 10.28 -2.42 -12.87
C TRP A 309 10.41 -3.33 -14.09
N THR A 310 11.50 -4.06 -14.21
CA THR A 310 11.72 -5.05 -15.27
C THR A 310 10.79 -6.25 -15.14
N ALA A 311 10.71 -7.08 -16.18
CA ALA A 311 9.98 -8.34 -16.12
C ALA A 311 10.59 -9.26 -15.04
N PRO A 312 9.77 -10.01 -14.29
CA PRO A 312 10.29 -10.94 -13.29
C PRO A 312 10.99 -12.12 -13.96
N GLU A 313 12.10 -12.55 -13.36
CA GLU A 313 12.89 -13.70 -13.79
C GLU A 313 12.99 -14.75 -12.66
N ASN A 314 12.88 -16.03 -13.01
CA ASN A 314 13.15 -17.13 -12.09
C ASN A 314 14.65 -17.43 -12.11
N LEU A 315 15.29 -17.44 -10.95
CA LEU A 315 16.73 -17.67 -10.84
C LEU A 315 17.12 -19.16 -10.97
N GLY A 316 16.16 -20.07 -10.85
CA GLY A 316 16.37 -21.51 -11.10
C GLY A 316 17.00 -22.27 -9.94
N TRP A 317 17.07 -21.69 -8.74
CA TRP A 317 17.76 -22.27 -7.57
C TRP A 317 16.89 -23.24 -6.75
N GLY A 318 15.70 -23.60 -7.26
CA GLY A 318 14.75 -24.44 -6.54
C GLY A 318 14.09 -23.74 -5.35
N SER A 319 13.23 -24.46 -4.64
CA SER A 319 12.41 -23.87 -3.56
C SER A 319 13.26 -23.43 -2.35
N ILE A 320 12.99 -22.22 -1.87
CA ILE A 320 13.69 -21.60 -0.74
C ILE A 320 12.73 -21.22 0.39
N ASN A 321 13.23 -21.19 1.62
CA ASN A 321 12.48 -20.77 2.81
C ASN A 321 12.72 -19.29 3.19
N GLY A 322 13.87 -18.72 2.80
CA GLY A 322 14.32 -17.41 3.26
C GLY A 322 15.44 -16.89 2.40
N LEU A 323 15.53 -15.56 2.26
CA LEU A 323 16.61 -14.90 1.53
C LEU A 323 16.90 -13.50 2.07
N CYS A 324 18.14 -13.04 1.85
CA CYS A 324 18.57 -11.65 1.93
C CYS A 324 19.52 -11.32 0.78
N ALA A 325 19.65 -10.04 0.46
CA ALA A 325 20.53 -9.57 -0.60
C ALA A 325 21.27 -8.30 -0.16
N VAL A 326 22.53 -8.17 -0.58
CA VAL A 326 23.38 -7.01 -0.33
C VAL A 326 24.17 -6.67 -1.59
N GLY A 327 24.19 -5.39 -1.95
CA GLY A 327 24.86 -4.88 -3.14
C GLY A 327 26.24 -4.32 -2.82
N TRP A 328 27.15 -4.47 -3.76
CA TRP A 328 28.43 -3.76 -3.85
C TRP A 328 28.38 -2.84 -5.07
N PRO A 329 27.92 -1.58 -4.89
CA PRO A 329 27.71 -0.64 -5.99
C PRO A 329 28.95 -0.35 -6.84
N ALA A 330 30.15 -0.32 -6.23
CA ALA A 330 31.36 0.09 -6.94
C ALA A 330 31.89 -0.98 -7.91
N SER A 331 31.52 -2.25 -7.70
CA SER A 331 31.91 -3.40 -8.54
C SER A 331 30.73 -4.02 -9.28
N ASP A 332 29.53 -3.44 -9.17
CA ASP A 332 28.30 -3.95 -9.80
C ASP A 332 28.08 -5.43 -9.44
N GLN A 333 28.13 -5.73 -8.13
CA GLN A 333 27.93 -7.09 -7.62
C GLN A 333 26.76 -7.15 -6.66
N LEU A 334 25.91 -8.16 -6.83
CA LEU A 334 24.82 -8.47 -5.90
C LEU A 334 25.11 -9.81 -5.24
N HIS A 335 25.11 -9.83 -3.92
CA HIS A 335 25.27 -11.04 -3.13
C HIS A 335 23.93 -11.45 -2.55
N VAL A 336 23.51 -12.69 -2.80
CA VAL A 336 22.24 -13.23 -2.33
C VAL A 336 22.51 -14.45 -1.47
N PHE A 337 22.03 -14.39 -0.23
CA PHE A 337 22.07 -15.50 0.70
C PHE A 337 20.67 -16.05 0.89
N TYR A 338 20.53 -17.36 0.91
CA TYR A 338 19.24 -18.02 1.04
C TYR A 338 19.34 -19.37 1.73
N THR A 339 18.18 -19.88 2.11
CA THR A 339 18.03 -21.15 2.81
C THR A 339 17.14 -22.10 2.02
N THR A 340 17.52 -23.36 1.93
CA THR A 340 16.72 -24.40 1.26
C THR A 340 15.37 -24.62 1.95
N ALA A 341 14.37 -25.08 1.19
CA ALA A 341 13.04 -25.38 1.69
C ALA A 341 12.97 -26.59 2.67
N SER A 342 13.95 -27.49 2.64
CA SER A 342 13.97 -28.74 3.43
C SER A 342 14.59 -28.57 4.82
N GLY A 343 14.11 -29.36 5.80
CA GLY A 343 14.56 -29.31 7.19
C GLY A 343 16.07 -29.50 7.36
N GLY A 344 16.68 -28.63 8.18
CA GLY A 344 18.14 -28.50 8.28
C GLY A 344 18.72 -27.51 7.27
N SER A 345 18.04 -26.36 7.08
CA SER A 345 18.38 -25.39 6.05
C SER A 345 19.81 -24.89 6.20
N ARG A 346 20.63 -25.14 5.18
CA ARG A 346 21.99 -24.60 5.06
C ARG A 346 21.93 -23.17 4.53
N LEU A 347 22.91 -22.36 4.90
CA LEU A 347 23.12 -21.05 4.33
C LEU A 347 23.82 -21.21 2.98
N LEU A 348 23.13 -20.83 1.91
CA LEU A 348 23.63 -20.88 0.54
C LEU A 348 23.80 -19.47 0.00
N HIS A 349 24.70 -19.33 -0.98
CA HIS A 349 25.08 -18.05 -1.53
C HIS A 349 25.24 -18.12 -3.05
N HIS A 350 24.68 -17.11 -3.73
CA HIS A 350 24.98 -16.79 -5.11
C HIS A 350 25.46 -15.34 -5.19
N ARG A 351 26.37 -15.08 -6.12
CA ARG A 351 26.82 -13.74 -6.46
C ARG A 351 26.52 -13.45 -7.92
N TRP A 352 25.86 -12.34 -8.20
CA TRP A 352 25.80 -11.77 -9.52
C TRP A 352 26.98 -10.83 -9.76
N SER A 353 27.62 -10.94 -10.92
CA SER A 353 28.71 -10.05 -11.35
C SER A 353 28.73 -9.99 -12.87
N GLY A 354 28.67 -8.79 -13.45
CA GLY A 354 28.84 -8.60 -14.89
C GLY A 354 27.82 -9.35 -15.74
N GLY A 355 26.57 -9.44 -15.29
CA GLY A 355 25.48 -10.11 -16.02
C GLY A 355 25.38 -11.62 -15.79
N VAL A 356 26.20 -12.21 -14.92
CA VAL A 356 26.22 -13.65 -14.69
C VAL A 356 26.13 -13.98 -13.20
N TRP A 357 25.30 -14.96 -12.85
CA TRP A 357 25.26 -15.55 -11.52
C TRP A 357 26.37 -16.59 -11.35
N SER A 358 27.04 -16.59 -10.20
CA SER A 358 27.99 -17.62 -9.81
C SER A 358 27.31 -18.99 -9.67
N GLY A 359 28.12 -20.05 -9.55
CA GLY A 359 27.63 -21.30 -8.97
C GLY A 359 27.16 -21.12 -7.52
N GLU A 360 26.36 -22.07 -7.03
CA GLU A 360 25.90 -22.11 -5.64
C GLU A 360 27.10 -22.39 -4.73
N GLU A 361 27.25 -21.55 -3.71
CA GLU A 361 28.27 -21.72 -2.69
C GLU A 361 27.62 -22.07 -1.34
N ASP A 362 28.10 -23.14 -0.73
CA ASP A 362 27.67 -23.55 0.61
C ASP A 362 28.46 -22.78 1.68
N TRP A 363 27.74 -22.06 2.54
CA TRP A 363 28.29 -21.34 3.70
C TRP A 363 28.05 -22.11 5.01
N GLY A 364 27.51 -23.32 4.94
CA GLY A 364 27.28 -24.16 6.10
C GLY A 364 26.16 -23.63 6.97
N GLY A 365 26.38 -23.66 8.29
CA GLY A 365 25.39 -23.27 9.28
C GLY A 365 24.19 -24.22 9.36
N THR A 366 23.42 -24.06 10.43
CA THR A 366 22.05 -24.59 10.52
C THR A 366 21.13 -23.41 10.77
N VAL A 367 20.42 -22.98 9.73
CA VAL A 367 19.64 -21.75 9.73
C VAL A 367 18.18 -22.05 10.07
N GLN A 368 17.63 -21.29 11.01
CA GLN A 368 16.22 -21.21 11.29
C GLN A 368 15.68 -19.84 10.85
N GLY A 369 14.71 -19.86 9.94
CA GLY A 369 14.13 -18.64 9.39
C GLY A 369 15.02 -17.98 8.35
N ARG A 370 14.98 -16.66 8.25
CA ARG A 370 15.64 -15.88 7.20
C ARG A 370 17.02 -15.37 7.65
N PRO A 371 18.05 -15.48 6.80
CA PRO A 371 19.31 -14.78 7.03
C PRO A 371 19.15 -13.27 6.77
N THR A 372 20.10 -12.49 7.26
CA THR A 372 20.31 -11.09 6.92
C THR A 372 21.79 -10.86 6.64
N ALA A 373 22.12 -9.92 5.76
CA ALA A 373 23.49 -9.60 5.42
C ALA A 373 23.68 -8.08 5.35
N ALA A 374 24.85 -7.62 5.77
CA ALA A 374 25.26 -6.24 5.67
C ALA A 374 26.70 -6.15 5.15
N SER A 375 27.03 -5.01 4.57
CA SER A 375 28.37 -4.71 4.09
C SER A 375 28.67 -3.24 4.36
N TRP A 376 29.83 -2.98 4.96
CA TRP A 376 30.34 -1.61 5.13
C TRP A 376 31.36 -1.22 4.05
N GLY A 377 31.53 -2.04 3.02
CA GLY A 377 32.48 -1.82 1.94
C GLY A 377 32.79 -3.11 1.16
N GLU A 378 33.31 -2.93 -0.05
CA GLU A 378 33.71 -4.05 -0.91
C GLU A 378 34.73 -4.95 -0.24
N GLY A 379 34.61 -6.25 -0.49
CA GLY A 379 35.43 -7.24 0.18
C GLY A 379 35.00 -7.56 1.60
N ARG A 380 33.99 -6.87 2.17
CA ARG A 380 33.36 -7.25 3.43
C ARG A 380 31.91 -7.66 3.24
N LEU A 381 31.56 -8.86 3.72
CA LEU A 381 30.18 -9.28 3.96
C LEU A 381 30.08 -9.77 5.39
N ASP A 382 29.02 -9.40 6.09
CA ASP A 382 28.66 -9.94 7.39
C ASP A 382 27.25 -10.50 7.31
N VAL A 383 27.12 -11.80 7.52
CA VAL A 383 25.87 -12.55 7.41
C VAL A 383 25.48 -13.04 8.79
N PHE A 384 24.23 -12.78 9.15
CA PHE A 384 23.65 -13.16 10.42
C PHE A 384 22.43 -14.02 10.20
N TYR A 385 22.21 -14.95 11.11
CA TYR A 385 21.03 -15.79 11.09
C TYR A 385 20.72 -16.32 12.48
N ARG A 386 19.50 -16.82 12.64
CA ARG A 386 19.07 -17.48 13.86
C ARG A 386 19.30 -18.97 13.75
N SER A 387 19.91 -19.60 14.76
CA SER A 387 20.05 -21.06 14.83
C SER A 387 18.77 -21.74 15.35
N PRO A 388 18.63 -23.08 15.23
CA PRO A 388 17.56 -23.84 15.88
C PRO A 388 17.46 -23.64 17.40
N ALA A 389 18.56 -23.26 18.05
CA ALA A 389 18.62 -22.93 19.46
C ALA A 389 18.21 -21.48 19.74
N ASN A 390 17.74 -20.74 18.72
CA ASN A 390 17.44 -19.32 18.75
C ASN A 390 18.65 -18.41 19.01
N HIS A 391 19.87 -18.89 18.80
CA HIS A 391 21.07 -18.06 18.95
C HIS A 391 21.30 -17.18 17.72
N LEU A 392 21.82 -15.96 17.93
CA LEU A 392 22.35 -15.15 16.84
C LEU A 392 23.71 -15.72 16.38
N MET A 393 23.73 -16.22 15.16
CA MET A 393 24.95 -16.72 14.51
C MET A 393 25.49 -15.67 13.55
N HIS A 394 26.81 -15.64 13.38
CA HIS A 394 27.52 -14.73 12.49
C HIS A 394 28.56 -15.47 11.66
N GLN A 395 28.63 -15.15 10.38
CA GLN A 395 29.72 -15.49 9.49
C GLN A 395 30.08 -14.26 8.67
N TRP A 396 31.33 -14.18 8.24
CA TRP A 396 31.77 -13.03 7.44
C TRP A 396 32.72 -13.44 6.33
N LEU A 397 32.80 -12.59 5.32
CA LEU A 397 33.83 -12.57 4.31
C LEU A 397 34.65 -11.31 4.52
N ASP A 398 35.97 -11.43 4.57
CA ASP A 398 36.90 -10.32 4.60
C ASP A 398 37.99 -10.51 3.55
N SER A 399 38.06 -9.59 2.59
CA SER A 399 39.06 -9.59 1.52
C SER A 399 39.13 -10.93 0.76
N GLY A 400 37.96 -11.56 0.55
CA GLY A 400 37.84 -12.86 -0.12
C GLY A 400 38.07 -14.08 0.78
N VAL A 401 38.41 -13.89 2.05
CA VAL A 401 38.60 -14.97 3.03
C VAL A 401 37.38 -15.07 3.92
N ARG A 402 36.81 -16.27 4.02
CA ARG A 402 35.68 -16.53 4.93
C ARG A 402 36.18 -16.74 6.35
N GLY A 403 35.52 -16.09 7.30
CA GLY A 403 35.66 -16.36 8.73
C GLY A 403 35.03 -17.68 9.14
N ALA A 404 35.38 -18.15 10.34
CA ALA A 404 34.67 -19.24 10.98
C ALA A 404 33.30 -18.77 11.50
N GLU A 405 32.34 -19.68 11.57
CA GLU A 405 31.04 -19.40 12.19
C GLU A 405 31.21 -19.06 13.67
N GLU A 406 30.61 -17.95 14.08
CA GLU A 406 30.63 -17.44 15.45
C GLU A 406 29.21 -17.47 16.03
N ASP A 407 29.07 -18.03 17.24
CA ASP A 407 27.85 -17.94 18.04
C ASP A 407 27.95 -16.71 18.95
N LEU A 408 27.09 -15.71 18.71
CA LEU A 408 27.06 -14.47 19.48
C LEU A 408 26.26 -14.57 20.78
N GLY A 409 25.58 -15.71 21.00
CA GLY A 409 24.92 -16.12 22.24
C GLY A 409 23.59 -15.41 22.55
N ASP A 410 23.15 -14.47 21.71
CA ASP A 410 21.89 -13.75 21.90
C ASP A 410 20.67 -14.64 21.66
N SER A 411 19.60 -14.50 22.45
CA SER A 411 18.36 -15.28 22.29
C SER A 411 17.30 -14.52 21.49
N LEU A 412 17.04 -14.97 20.26
CA LEU A 412 16.16 -14.31 19.30
C LEU A 412 14.78 -14.97 19.23
N THR A 413 13.70 -14.17 19.22
CA THR A 413 12.33 -14.68 18.93
C THR A 413 11.91 -14.47 17.48
N CYS A 414 12.68 -13.68 16.72
CA CYS A 414 12.45 -13.39 15.30
C CYS A 414 13.74 -13.53 14.49
N ASP A 415 13.63 -13.37 13.18
CA ASP A 415 14.80 -13.30 12.30
C ASP A 415 15.52 -11.93 12.49
N PRO A 416 16.86 -11.87 12.44
CA PRO A 416 17.62 -10.64 12.62
C PRO A 416 17.56 -9.72 11.40
N ALA A 417 17.87 -8.44 11.59
CA ALA A 417 18.04 -7.45 10.53
C ALA A 417 19.34 -6.66 10.72
N ALA A 418 20.26 -6.76 9.76
CA ALA A 418 21.59 -6.14 9.85
C ALA A 418 21.73 -4.94 8.91
N VAL A 419 22.50 -3.94 9.35
CA VAL A 419 22.86 -2.77 8.55
C VAL A 419 24.25 -2.27 8.92
N ALA A 420 24.98 -1.80 7.92
CA ALA A 420 26.18 -1.01 8.13
C ALA A 420 25.82 0.48 8.03
N ASP A 421 26.18 1.28 9.02
CA ASP A 421 25.95 2.72 9.00
C ASP A 421 27.16 3.50 8.47
N ARG A 422 28.37 2.96 8.65
CA ARG A 422 29.63 3.53 8.16
C ARG A 422 30.70 2.44 8.06
N PHE A 423 31.83 2.76 7.44
CA PHE A 423 32.97 1.86 7.36
C PHE A 423 33.35 1.32 8.76
N GLY A 424 33.39 0.00 8.91
CA GLY A 424 33.77 -0.67 10.15
C GLY A 424 32.74 -0.64 11.28
N SER A 425 31.48 -0.31 10.99
CA SER A 425 30.39 -0.27 11.98
C SER A 425 29.18 -1.05 11.48
N LEU A 426 28.68 -1.99 12.30
CA LEU A 426 27.45 -2.76 12.04
C LEU A 426 26.49 -2.66 13.20
N HIS A 427 25.22 -2.74 12.85
CA HIS A 427 24.12 -2.94 13.78
C HIS A 427 23.32 -4.17 13.37
N VAL A 428 22.94 -4.97 14.35
CA VAL A 428 22.05 -6.14 14.17
C VAL A 428 20.87 -5.98 15.11
N PHE A 429 19.69 -5.76 14.53
CA PHE A 429 18.45 -5.57 15.26
C PHE A 429 17.64 -6.86 15.29
N TYR A 430 17.08 -7.16 16.44
CA TYR A 430 16.23 -8.34 16.62
C TYR A 430 15.30 -8.18 17.81
N ASN A 431 14.31 -9.07 17.88
CA ASN A 431 13.42 -9.18 19.02
C ASN A 431 13.96 -10.24 20.00
N SER A 432 14.03 -9.87 21.28
CA SER A 432 14.32 -10.78 22.38
C SER A 432 13.28 -10.60 23.48
N GLY A 433 12.37 -11.57 23.61
CA GLY A 433 11.33 -11.56 24.65
C GLY A 433 10.39 -10.36 24.58
N GLY A 434 10.00 -9.94 23.38
CA GLY A 434 9.10 -8.82 23.14
C GLY A 434 9.77 -7.45 23.15
N ARG A 435 11.12 -7.40 23.12
CA ARG A 435 11.90 -6.16 23.18
C ARG A 435 12.83 -6.00 21.99
N LEU A 436 13.01 -4.77 21.51
CA LEU A 436 13.92 -4.45 20.41
C LEU A 436 15.35 -4.34 20.93
N VAL A 437 16.25 -5.18 20.43
CA VAL A 437 17.67 -5.16 20.77
C VAL A 437 18.49 -4.69 19.57
N ASP A 438 19.57 -3.96 19.84
CA ASP A 438 20.59 -3.53 18.88
C ASP A 438 21.94 -4.06 19.35
N ARG A 439 22.49 -5.03 18.61
CA ARG A 439 23.85 -5.55 18.82
C ARG A 439 24.80 -4.87 17.85
N ARG A 440 25.85 -4.25 18.38
CA ARG A 440 26.77 -3.40 17.62
C ARG A 440 28.14 -4.02 17.48
N TRP A 441 28.73 -3.84 16.30
CA TRP A 441 30.15 -4.05 16.06
C TRP A 441 30.80 -2.72 15.72
N ASN A 442 31.99 -2.47 16.26
CA ASN A 442 32.83 -1.39 15.79
C ASN A 442 34.31 -1.80 15.74
N THR A 443 35.01 -1.41 14.67
CA THR A 443 36.45 -1.71 14.50
C THR A 443 37.34 -1.06 15.55
N SER A 444 36.93 0.09 16.10
CA SER A 444 37.64 0.80 17.18
C SER A 444 37.69 0.05 18.51
N GLY A 445 36.69 -0.78 18.78
CA GLY A 445 36.53 -1.59 19.99
C GLY A 445 36.96 -3.04 19.82
N HIS A 446 37.34 -3.43 18.59
CA HIS A 446 37.78 -4.79 18.22
C HIS A 446 36.81 -5.89 18.65
N GLY A 447 35.50 -5.68 18.52
CA GLY A 447 34.56 -6.69 18.97
C GLY A 447 33.10 -6.34 18.80
N TRP A 448 32.27 -7.35 19.01
CA TRP A 448 30.85 -7.19 19.29
C TRP A 448 30.69 -6.64 20.70
N ASP A 449 29.92 -5.57 20.84
CA ASP A 449 29.49 -5.10 22.15
C ASP A 449 28.57 -6.16 22.80
N ARG A 450 28.46 -6.12 24.13
CA ARG A 450 27.39 -6.86 24.81
C ARG A 450 26.04 -6.40 24.25
N PRO A 451 25.02 -7.28 24.18
CA PRO A 451 23.70 -6.87 23.74
C PRO A 451 23.26 -5.67 24.57
N ALA A 452 22.92 -4.58 23.88
CA ALA A 452 22.53 -3.34 24.53
C ALA A 452 21.28 -3.59 25.38
N GLU A 453 21.12 -2.78 26.45
CA GLU A 453 19.82 -2.68 27.11
C GLU A 453 18.74 -2.45 26.04
N PRO A 454 17.59 -3.14 26.11
CA PRO A 454 16.62 -3.07 25.04
C PRO A 454 16.20 -1.63 24.75
N LEU A 455 16.19 -1.30 23.46
CA LEU A 455 15.89 0.04 22.98
C LEU A 455 14.48 0.47 23.40
N ASP A 456 13.56 -0.43 23.70
CA ASP A 456 12.16 -0.11 24.02
C ASP A 456 11.72 -0.36 25.45
N HIS A 457 12.64 -0.38 26.41
CA HIS A 457 12.37 -0.64 27.84
C HIS A 457 11.28 0.25 28.50
N THR A 458 10.94 1.42 27.94
CA THR A 458 9.91 2.34 28.46
C THR A 458 8.52 2.19 27.82
N ALA A 459 8.34 1.30 26.84
CA ALA A 459 7.13 1.26 26.05
C ALA A 459 6.06 0.31 26.60
N THR A 460 4.79 0.72 26.52
CA THR A 460 3.64 0.14 27.27
C THR A 460 3.07 -1.17 26.69
N GLY A 461 3.84 -1.94 25.93
CA GLY A 461 3.40 -3.19 25.29
C GLY A 461 4.55 -3.93 24.61
N PRO A 462 4.44 -5.23 24.28
CA PRO A 462 5.51 -5.99 23.62
C PRO A 462 5.58 -5.71 22.11
N LEU A 463 6.78 -5.83 21.53
CA LEU A 463 6.94 -6.02 20.09
C LEU A 463 6.14 -7.26 19.62
N ASP A 464 5.77 -7.31 18.34
CA ASP A 464 5.31 -8.56 17.74
C ASP A 464 6.49 -9.57 17.72
N GLU A 465 6.45 -10.54 18.64
CA GLU A 465 7.52 -11.52 18.88
C GLU A 465 7.92 -12.31 17.63
N LYS A 466 7.03 -12.42 16.65
CA LYS A 466 7.25 -13.19 15.42
C LYS A 466 7.73 -12.37 14.24
N ARG A 467 7.82 -11.03 14.36
CA ARG A 467 8.15 -10.17 13.22
C ARG A 467 9.52 -9.55 13.35
N ALA A 468 10.35 -9.85 12.35
CA ALA A 468 11.66 -9.24 12.20
C ALA A 468 11.52 -7.71 11.98
N PRO A 469 12.41 -6.90 12.58
CA PRO A 469 12.55 -5.51 12.19
C PRO A 469 13.05 -5.41 10.73
N ALA A 470 12.90 -4.24 10.12
CA ALA A 470 13.60 -3.89 8.89
C ALA A 470 14.49 -2.68 9.15
N VAL A 471 15.63 -2.61 8.47
CA VAL A 471 16.63 -1.58 8.73
C VAL A 471 17.23 -1.03 7.44
N ALA A 472 17.59 0.25 7.46
CA ALA A 472 18.31 0.89 6.37
C ALA A 472 19.26 1.95 6.91
N SER A 473 20.34 2.23 6.18
CA SER A 473 21.20 3.37 6.41
C SER A 473 21.41 4.06 5.07
N TRP A 474 21.37 5.39 5.06
CA TRP A 474 21.64 6.19 3.87
C TRP A 474 22.81 7.15 4.02
N GLY A 475 23.43 7.18 5.21
CA GLY A 475 24.53 8.08 5.49
C GLY A 475 25.33 7.65 6.73
N PRO A 476 26.61 8.05 6.80
CA PRO A 476 27.48 7.75 7.93
C PRO A 476 26.85 8.10 9.27
N GLY A 477 26.82 7.15 10.21
CA GLY A 477 26.28 7.37 11.55
C GLY A 477 24.75 7.31 11.64
N ARG A 478 24.05 7.16 10.53
CA ARG A 478 22.58 7.11 10.51
C ARG A 478 22.06 5.69 10.35
N VAL A 479 21.08 5.32 11.17
CA VAL A 479 20.34 4.06 11.04
C VAL A 479 18.84 4.33 11.17
N ASP A 480 18.04 3.77 10.29
CA ASP A 480 16.59 3.80 10.33
C ASP A 480 16.06 2.40 10.58
N VAL A 481 15.23 2.26 11.61
CA VAL A 481 14.66 0.98 12.05
C VAL A 481 13.15 1.04 11.95
N PHE A 482 12.58 -0.01 11.37
CA PHE A 482 11.15 -0.23 11.23
C PHE A 482 10.75 -1.50 11.98
N PHE A 483 9.70 -1.43 12.79
CA PHE A 483 9.28 -2.57 13.59
C PHE A 483 7.78 -2.53 13.89
N VAL A 484 7.23 -3.71 14.19
CA VAL A 484 5.80 -3.88 14.47
C VAL A 484 5.56 -4.02 15.98
N ARG A 485 4.57 -3.30 16.51
CA ARG A 485 4.08 -3.47 17.89
C ARG A 485 2.58 -3.68 17.96
N PHE A 486 2.14 -4.28 19.05
CA PHE A 486 0.74 -4.34 19.47
C PHE A 486 0.48 -3.32 20.58
N ASP A 487 0.41 -2.04 20.24
CA ASP A 487 -0.01 -1.04 21.21
C ASP A 487 -1.55 -1.02 21.29
N GLN A 488 -2.10 -0.99 22.51
CA GLN A 488 -3.54 -0.87 22.78
C GLN A 488 -4.46 -2.00 22.25
N GLY A 489 -3.94 -3.22 22.10
CA GLY A 489 -4.77 -4.43 22.25
C GLY A 489 -5.57 -4.95 21.05
N ALA A 490 -5.35 -4.49 19.81
CA ALA A 490 -5.94 -5.22 18.66
C ALA A 490 -5.24 -5.08 17.30
N VAL A 491 -4.57 -3.95 16.98
CA VAL A 491 -4.06 -3.71 15.61
C VAL A 491 -2.54 -3.56 15.62
N PRO A 492 -1.79 -4.40 14.87
CA PRO A 492 -0.34 -4.24 14.74
C PRO A 492 -0.01 -2.94 14.01
N TYR A 493 0.99 -2.21 14.49
CA TYR A 493 1.40 -0.93 13.92
C TYR A 493 2.88 -0.87 13.59
N VAL A 494 3.23 -0.29 12.44
CA VAL A 494 4.63 -0.07 12.04
C VAL A 494 5.13 1.25 12.60
N TYR A 495 6.16 1.14 13.42
CA TYR A 495 6.93 2.26 13.92
C TYR A 495 8.21 2.41 13.12
N HIS A 496 8.63 3.67 12.99
CA HIS A 496 9.92 4.07 12.47
C HIS A 496 10.65 4.90 13.52
N MET A 497 11.96 4.67 13.65
CA MET A 497 12.88 5.49 14.43
C MET A 497 14.21 5.63 13.69
N SER A 498 14.85 6.79 13.82
CA SER A 498 16.17 7.06 13.24
C SER A 498 17.20 7.39 14.32
N TYR A 499 18.38 6.78 14.22
CA TYR A 499 19.57 7.12 14.99
C TYR A 499 20.40 8.14 14.21
N HIS A 500 20.96 9.13 14.91
CA HIS A 500 21.75 10.22 14.32
C HIS A 500 23.07 10.44 15.06
#